data_AF-T1HU85-F1
#
_entry.id   AF-T1HU85-F1
#
_cell.length_a   1.000
_cell.length_b   1.000
_cell.length_c   1.000
_cell.angle_alpha   90.00
_cell.angle_beta   90.00
_cell.angle_gamma   90.00
#
_symmetry.space_group_name_H-M   'P 1'
#
loop_
_entity.id
_entity.type
_entity.pdbx_description
1 polymer ?
#
loop_
_entity_poly.entity_id
_entity_poly.type
_entity_poly.pdbx_seq_one_letter_code
_entity_poly.pdbx_strand_id
1 'polypeptide(L)' 'MHMKANFDYDPEDDLYIPCRELGISFGKGDILHVICQDDPNWWQAYREGEEDQSLAGLIPSKSFQHQREAM' A
#
# COMPACT_ATOMS: atom_id res chain seq x y z
N MET A 1 -9.23 8.83 -1.72
CA MET A 1 -8.49 9.78 -0.86
C MET A 1 -7.02 9.75 -1.24
N HIS A 2 -6.39 10.90 -1.48
CA HIS A 2 -4.96 10.95 -1.80
C HIS A 2 -4.12 11.05 -0.53
N MET A 3 -3.09 10.20 -0.43
CA MET A 3 -2.15 10.18 0.68
C MET A 3 -0.72 10.19 0.15
N LYS A 4 0.16 10.88 0.87
CA LYS A 4 1.60 10.86 0.57
C LYS A 4 2.27 9.75 1.38
N ALA A 5 3.02 8.88 0.72
CA ALA A 5 3.81 7.83 1.35
C ALA A 5 4.93 8.45 2.21
N ASN A 6 5.09 7.96 3.44
CA ASN A 6 6.13 8.45 4.37
C ASN A 6 7.32 7.49 4.53
N PHE A 7 7.26 6.34 3.86
CA PHE A 7 8.23 5.24 3.87
C PHE A 7 8.24 4.58 2.48
N ASP A 8 9.28 3.78 2.23
CA ASP A 8 9.38 2.94 1.04
C ASP A 8 8.73 1.58 1.29
N TYR A 9 8.07 1.02 0.29
CA TYR A 9 7.42 -0.28 0.40
C TYR A 9 7.67 -1.11 -0.86
N ASP A 10 8.21 -2.31 -0.64
CA ASP A 10 8.37 -3.35 -1.66
C ASP A 10 7.56 -4.59 -1.24
N PRO A 11 6.50 -4.97 -1.98
CA PRO A 11 5.72 -6.17 -1.67
C PRO A 11 6.52 -7.47 -1.83
N GLU A 12 7.62 -7.48 -2.59
CA GLU A 12 8.45 -8.69 -2.74
C GLU A 12 9.13 -9.06 -1.42
N ASP A 13 9.54 -8.05 -0.65
CA ASP A 13 10.16 -8.19 0.67
C ASP A 13 9.13 -8.41 1.80
N ASP A 14 7.84 -8.35 1.49
CA ASP A 14 6.77 -8.50 2.48
C ASP A 14 6.34 -9.97 2.65
N LEU A 15 6.60 -10.55 3.83
CA LEU A 15 6.18 -11.91 4.17
C LEU A 15 4.71 -12.00 4.60
N TYR A 16 4.07 -10.87 4.91
CA TYR A 16 2.71 -10.81 5.45
C TYR A 16 1.67 -10.46 4.40
N ILE A 17 2.07 -9.99 3.21
CA ILE A 17 1.14 -9.75 2.11
C ILE A 17 0.50 -11.08 1.66
N PRO A 18 -0.83 -11.13 1.47
CA PRO A 18 -1.49 -12.37 1.08
C PRO A 18 -1.06 -12.88 -0.31
N CYS A 19 -0.68 -11.96 -1.21
CA CYS A 19 -0.26 -12.24 -2.58
C CYS A 19 0.62 -11.08 -3.05
N ARG A 20 1.89 -11.34 -3.39
CA ARG A 20 2.87 -10.28 -3.71
C ARG A 20 2.48 -9.50 -4.95
N GLU A 21 1.91 -10.21 -5.91
CA GLU A 21 1.42 -9.69 -7.20
C GLU A 21 0.26 -8.69 -7.05
N LEU A 22 -0.43 -8.70 -5.90
CA LEU A 22 -1.45 -7.71 -5.59
C LEU A 22 -0.86 -6.46 -4.94
N GLY A 23 0.39 -6.49 -4.48
CA GLY A 23 1.03 -5.37 -3.81
C GLY A 23 1.48 -4.28 -4.78
N ILE A 24 1.33 -3.03 -4.37
CA ILE A 24 1.88 -1.89 -5.12
C ILE A 24 3.18 -1.47 -4.44
N SER A 25 4.30 -1.56 -5.16
CA SER A 25 5.56 -0.95 -4.72
C SER A 25 5.46 0.58 -4.79
N PHE A 26 5.92 1.28 -3.76
CA PHE A 26 5.98 2.74 -3.76
C PHE A 26 7.19 3.26 -2.98
N GLY A 27 7.65 4.45 -3.36
CA GLY A 27 8.69 5.17 -2.64
C GLY A 27 8.12 6.21 -1.69
N LYS A 28 8.92 6.59 -0.69
CA LYS A 28 8.63 7.72 0.18
C LYS A 28 8.47 8.97 -0.65
N GLY A 29 7.31 9.60 -0.50
CA GLY A 29 6.94 10.82 -1.19
C GLY A 29 5.97 10.60 -2.35
N ASP A 30 5.77 9.36 -2.80
CA ASP A 30 4.75 9.01 -3.79
C ASP A 30 3.35 9.36 -3.29
N ILE A 31 2.47 9.69 -4.23
CA ILE A 31 1.05 9.92 -3.95
C ILE A 31 0.28 8.65 -4.30
N LEU A 32 -0.51 8.19 -3.32
CA LEU A 32 -1.35 7.01 -3.40
C LEU A 32 -2.80 7.42 -3.30
N HIS A 33 -3.60 7.04 -4.28
CA HIS A 33 -5.04 7.18 -4.25
C HIS A 33 -5.68 5.98 -3.57
N VAL A 34 -5.94 6.08 -2.27
CA VAL A 34 -6.57 5.03 -1.46
C VAL A 34 -8.08 5.05 -1.67
N ILE A 35 -8.63 3.89 -2.04
CA ILE A 35 -10.05 3.71 -2.38
C ILE A 35 -10.82 2.84 -1.39
N CYS A 36 -10.15 1.97 -0.63
CA CYS A 36 -10.78 1.13 0.40
C CYS A 36 -9.85 0.95 1.61
N GLN A 37 -10.41 1.06 2.82
CA GLN A 37 -9.71 0.92 4.10
C GLN A 37 -10.44 -0.05 5.05
N ASP A 38 -11.32 -0.90 4.52
CA ASP A 38 -12.17 -1.80 5.32
C ASP A 38 -11.35 -2.88 6.04
N ASP A 39 -10.24 -3.32 5.44
CA ASP A 39 -9.30 -4.23 6.09
C ASP A 39 -8.30 -3.43 6.97
N PRO A 40 -8.07 -3.86 8.22
CA PRO A 40 -7.22 -3.14 9.15
C PRO A 40 -5.72 -3.19 8.82
N ASN A 41 -5.29 -4.14 7.98
CA ASN A 41 -3.89 -4.35 7.63
C ASN A 41 -3.56 -3.95 6.19
N TRP A 42 -4.50 -4.12 5.26
CA TRP A 42 -4.28 -3.96 3.84
C TRP A 42 -5.30 -3.04 3.20
N TRP A 43 -4.85 -1.86 2.77
CA TRP A 43 -5.71 -0.91 2.06
C TRP A 43 -5.59 -1.11 0.56
N GLN A 44 -6.68 -0.82 -0.16
CA GLN A 44 -6.68 -0.82 -1.62
C GLN A 44 -6.39 0.59 -2.14
N ALA A 45 -5.45 0.70 -3.06
CA ALA A 45 -5.02 1.97 -3.62
C ALA A 45 -4.59 1.84 -5.08
N TYR A 46 -4.47 2.99 -5.73
CA TYR A 46 -3.71 3.19 -6.95
C TYR A 46 -2.52 4.10 -6.69
N ARG A 47 -1.44 3.93 -7.43
CA ARG A 47 -0.39 4.95 -7.50
C ARG A 47 -0.85 6.08 -8.43
N GLU A 48 -0.49 7.32 -8.11
CA GLU A 48 -0.76 8.47 -8.98
C GLU A 48 -0.27 8.18 -10.42
N GLY A 49 -1.13 8.37 -11.41
CA GLY A 49 -0.82 8.05 -12.81
C GLY A 49 -1.06 6.59 -13.24
N GLU A 50 -1.51 5.73 -12.33
CA GLU A 50 -1.90 4.33 -12.60
C GLU A 50 -3.40 4.06 -12.36
N GLU A 51 -4.20 5.12 -12.33
CA GLU A 51 -5.65 5.06 -12.06
C GLU A 51 -6.44 4.33 -13.16
N ASP A 52 -5.87 4.18 -14.36
CA ASP A 52 -6.48 3.44 -15.47
C ASP A 52 -6.40 1.91 -15.29
N GLN A 53 -5.74 1.41 -14.24
CA GLN A 53 -5.67 -0.02 -13.95
C GLN A 53 -7.04 -0.56 -13.50
N SER A 54 -7.42 -1.72 -14.03
CA SER A 54 -8.70 -2.36 -13.73
C SER A 54 -8.84 -2.87 -12.30
N LEU A 55 -7.71 -3.03 -11.59
CA LEU A 55 -7.65 -3.54 -10.23
C LEU A 55 -6.79 -2.63 -9.35
N ALA A 56 -7.34 -2.23 -8.21
CA ALA A 56 -6.55 -1.57 -7.17
C ALA A 56 -5.65 -2.60 -6.48
N GLY A 57 -4.41 -2.21 -6.22
CA GLY A 57 -3.47 -3.05 -5.49
C GLY A 57 -3.49 -2.78 -3.99
N LEU A 58 -2.76 -3.62 -3.25
CA LEU A 58 -2.68 -3.61 -1.80
C LEU A 58 -1.48 -2.79 -1.33
N ILE A 59 -1.72 -1.95 -0.33
CA ILE A 59 -0.70 -1.25 0.43
C ILE A 59 -0.92 -1.51 1.92
N PRO A 60 0.15 -1.55 2.74
CA PRO A 60 -0.02 -1.72 4.18
C PRO A 60 -0.75 -0.51 4.79
N SER A 61 -1.65 -0.77 5.73
CA SER A 61 -2.32 0.27 6.49
C SER A 61 -1.34 1.01 7.39
N LYS A 62 -1.69 2.23 7.79
CA LYS A 62 -0.86 3.03 8.70
C LYS A 62 -0.59 2.30 10.03
N SER A 63 -1.62 1.68 10.61
CA SER A 63 -1.51 0.94 11.86
C SER A 63 -0.64 -0.30 11.71
N PHE A 64 -0.81 -1.05 10.63
CA PHE A 64 -0.03 -2.25 10.37
C PHE A 64 1.45 -1.92 10.12
N GLN A 65 1.73 -0.86 9.36
CA GLN A 65 3.09 -0.37 9.18
C GLN A 65 3.76 -0.01 10.51
N HIS A 66 3.09 0.75 11.39
CA HIS A 66 3.64 1.08 12.70
C HIS A 66 3.90 -0.16 13.57
N GLN A 67 3.07 -1.20 13.48
CA GLN A 67 3.28 -2.45 14.22
C GLN A 67 4.53 -3.18 13.73
N ARG A 68 4.78 -3.17 12.41
CA ARG A 68 5.97 -3.80 11.81
C ARG A 68 7.26 -3.09 12.19
N GLU A 69 7.24 -1.76 12.28
CA GLU A 69 8.40 -0.96 12.70
C GLU A 69 8.73 -1.08 14.20
N ALA A 70 7.78 -1.54 15.02
CA ALA A 70 7.95 -1.68 16.46
C ALA A 70 8.46 -3.07 16.90
N MET A 71 8.66 -4.00 15.96
CA MET A 71 9.20 -5.35 16.18
C MET A 71 10.69 -5.40 15.88
#